data_AF-H1W0P3-F1
#
_entry.id   AF-H1W0P3-F1
#
_cell.length_a   1.000
_cell.length_b   1.000
_cell.length_c   1.000
_cell.angle_alpha   90.00
_cell.angle_beta   90.00
_cell.angle_gamma   90.00
#
_symmetry.space_group_name_H-M   'P 1'
#
loop_
_entity.id
_entity.type
_entity.pdbx_description
1 polymer ?
#
loop_
_entity_poly.entity_id
_entity_poly.type
_entity_poly.pdbx_seq_one_letter_code
_entity_poly.pdbx_strand_id
1 'polypeptide(L)'
;MKPFGVDVCALEPGYFRTRFLNAGTRTKAKLSIDAYNEGPAGDYKKLLEVANNNQAGDPLKGARVVVDVMTKSGSAEGRDIPVRLILGTDCLAGVRQKCKDTLALLDEWESVSASTNF
;
A
#
# COMPACT_ATOMS: atom_id res chain seq x y z
N MET A 1 -16.70 12.22 6.19
CA MET A 1 -17.08 13.64 6.35
C MET A 1 -18.18 14.08 5.36
N LYS A 2 -18.92 13.16 4.73
CA LYS A 2 -19.95 13.47 3.74
C LYS A 2 -21.02 14.48 4.20
N PRO A 3 -21.51 14.45 5.47
CA PRO A 3 -22.44 15.47 5.96
C PRO A 3 -21.88 16.90 5.93
N PHE A 4 -20.56 17.05 5.91
CA PHE A 4 -19.86 18.34 5.83
C PHE A 4 -19.41 18.70 4.40
N GLY A 5 -19.78 17.91 3.39
CA GLY A 5 -19.36 18.14 2.00
C GLY A 5 -17.88 17.92 1.74
N VAL A 6 -17.18 17.16 2.60
CA VAL A 6 -15.75 16.87 2.46
C VAL A 6 -15.54 15.43 2.02
N ASP A 7 -14.92 15.28 0.85
CA ASP A 7 -14.45 14.00 0.33
C ASP A 7 -13.11 13.60 0.97
N VAL A 8 -12.92 12.31 1.18
CA VAL A 8 -11.74 11.74 1.83
C VAL A 8 -11.31 10.49 1.07
N CYS A 9 -10.02 10.38 0.80
CA CYS A 9 -9.40 9.22 0.15
C CYS A 9 -8.07 8.89 0.84
N ALA A 10 -7.87 7.63 1.19
CA ALA A 10 -6.58 7.12 1.64
C ALA A 10 -5.73 6.74 0.43
N LEU A 11 -4.58 7.40 0.27
CA LEU A 11 -3.62 7.08 -0.78
C LEU A 11 -2.70 5.96 -0.32
N GLU A 12 -2.63 4.88 -1.10
CA GLU A 12 -1.82 3.69 -0.81
C GLU A 12 -0.83 3.46 -1.97
N PRO A 13 0.29 4.19 -2.00
CA PRO A 13 1.30 4.05 -3.04
C PRO A 13 2.22 2.86 -2.80
N GLY A 14 2.70 2.26 -3.88
CA GLY A 14 3.87 1.39 -3.90
C GLY A 14 5.19 2.17 -3.81
N TYR A 15 6.26 1.59 -4.36
CA TYR A 15 7.55 2.26 -4.40
C TYR A 15 7.58 3.37 -5.45
N PHE A 16 7.59 4.62 -4.99
CA PHE A 16 7.83 5.80 -5.82
C PHE A 16 9.25 6.35 -5.61
N ARG A 17 9.88 6.81 -6.71
CA ARG A 17 11.22 7.38 -6.70
C ARG A 17 11.23 8.79 -6.11
N THR A 18 11.06 8.85 -4.80
CA THR A 18 11.18 10.05 -3.97
C THR A 18 12.48 9.98 -3.16
N ARG A 19 12.79 11.03 -2.39
CA ARG A 19 13.94 11.01 -1.47
C ARG A 19 13.75 10.07 -0.27
N PHE A 20 12.61 9.40 -0.12
CA PHE A 20 12.27 8.60 1.05
C PHE A 20 13.27 7.47 1.33
N LEU A 21 13.72 6.75 0.29
CA LEU A 21 14.72 5.68 0.43
C LEU A 21 16.17 6.18 0.36
N ASN A 22 16.40 7.49 0.16
CA ASN A 22 17.74 8.03 0.16
C ASN A 22 18.37 7.83 1.55
N ALA A 23 19.69 7.65 1.55
CA ALA A 23 20.47 7.56 2.78
C ALA A 23 20.20 8.78 3.67
N GLY A 24 19.88 8.53 4.94
CA GLY A 24 19.61 9.57 5.94
C GLY A 24 18.17 10.11 5.97
N THR A 25 17.31 9.81 4.99
CA THR A 25 15.91 10.29 5.02
C THR A 25 15.02 9.40 5.89
N ARG A 26 15.13 8.07 5.73
CA ARG A 26 14.33 7.12 6.51
C ARG A 26 14.94 6.89 7.89
N THR A 27 14.12 7.00 8.93
CA THR A 27 14.51 6.59 10.28
C THR A 27 14.68 5.07 10.33
N LYS A 28 15.84 4.61 10.78
CA LYS A 28 16.11 3.19 11.05
C LYS A 28 15.92 2.92 12.55
N ALA A 29 15.43 1.73 12.89
CA ALA A 29 15.35 1.32 14.29
C ALA A 29 16.75 1.37 14.93
N LYS A 30 16.86 2.00 16.10
CA LYS A 30 18.13 2.11 16.83
C LYS A 30 18.59 0.76 17.39
N LEU A 31 17.63 -0.05 17.84
CA LEU A 31 17.87 -1.40 18.32
C LEU A 31 17.73 -2.39 17.15
N SER A 32 18.74 -3.25 16.98
CA SER A 32 18.65 -4.45 16.17
C SER A 32 18.82 -5.66 17.07
N ILE A 33 17.97 -6.66 16.90
CA ILE A 33 18.04 -7.93 17.63
C ILE A 33 18.42 -8.99 16.60
N ASP A 34 19.51 -9.71 16.85
CA ASP A 34 20.11 -10.58 15.84
C ASP A 34 19.21 -11.72 15.37
N ALA A 35 18.32 -12.20 16.26
CA ALA A 35 17.31 -13.20 15.94
C ALA A 35 16.39 -12.82 14.76
N TYR A 36 16.31 -11.54 14.38
CA TYR A 36 15.48 -11.09 13.25
C TYR A 36 16.28 -10.74 11.98
N ASN A 37 17.60 -10.92 11.97
CA ASN A 37 18.44 -10.52 10.84
C ASN A 37 18.29 -11.44 9.62
N GLU A 38 17.93 -12.71 9.82
CA GLU A 38 17.83 -13.73 8.76
C GLU A 38 16.37 -14.13 8.44
N GLY A 39 15.39 -13.39 8.97
CA GLY A 39 13.97 -13.60 8.69
C GLY A 39 13.35 -12.49 7.84
N PRO A 40 12.00 -12.47 7.73
CA PRO A 40 11.26 -11.50 6.91
C PRO A 40 11.62 -10.04 7.21
N ALA A 41 11.93 -9.71 8.46
CA ALA A 41 12.36 -8.37 8.85
C ALA A 41 13.73 -8.00 8.26
N GLY A 42 14.70 -8.93 8.28
CA GLY A 42 16.01 -8.76 7.68
C GLY A 42 15.94 -8.65 6.16
N ASP A 43 15.14 -9.51 5.53
CA ASP A 43 14.94 -9.50 4.08
C ASP A 43 14.26 -8.21 3.60
N TYR A 44 13.27 -7.73 4.35
CA TYR A 44 12.63 -6.45 4.03
C TYR A 44 13.60 -5.27 4.17
N LYS A 45 14.48 -5.26 5.18
CA LYS A 45 15.54 -4.25 5.29
C LYS A 45 16.46 -4.26 4.06
N LYS A 46 16.90 -5.44 3.61
CA LYS A 46 17.74 -5.60 2.41
C LYS A 46 17.01 -5.13 1.15
N LEU A 47 15.73 -5.50 1.01
CA LEU A 47 14.87 -5.08 -0.10
C LEU A 47 14.81 -3.55 -0.21
N LEU A 48 14.65 -2.84 0.91
CA LEU A 48 14.57 -1.39 0.90
C LEU A 48 15.87 -0.71 0.45
N GLU A 49 17.03 -1.32 0.70
CA GLU A 49 18.31 -0.82 0.20
C GLU A 49 18.43 -1.06 -1.32
N VAL A 50 18.01 -2.22 -1.81
CA VAL A 50 17.98 -2.56 -3.26
C VAL A 50 16.97 -1.70 -4.04
N ALA A 51 15.82 -1.42 -3.43
CA ALA A 51 14.75 -0.63 -4.03
C ALA A 51 15.13 0.86 -4.18
N ASN A 52 16.11 1.36 -3.43
CA ASN A 52 16.56 2.74 -3.56
C ASN A 52 17.09 3.01 -4.98
N ASN A 53 16.63 4.11 -5.60
CA ASN A 53 16.81 4.46 -7.01
C ASN A 53 16.21 3.49 -8.06
N ASN A 54 15.78 2.29 -7.66
CA ASN A 54 15.12 1.30 -8.52
C ASN A 54 13.59 1.29 -8.38
N GLN A 55 13.02 2.24 -7.65
CA GLN A 55 11.56 2.37 -7.54
C GLN A 55 10.95 2.63 -8.93
N ALA A 56 9.88 1.90 -9.25
CA ALA A 56 9.20 2.00 -10.54
C ALA A 56 8.24 3.21 -10.62
N GLY A 57 7.70 3.64 -9.49
CA GLY A 57 6.73 4.73 -9.42
C GLY A 57 7.36 6.09 -9.72
N ASP A 58 6.75 6.84 -10.63
CA ASP A 58 7.09 8.23 -10.95
C ASP A 58 6.23 9.16 -10.08
N PRO A 59 6.82 9.95 -9.15
CA PRO A 59 6.05 10.77 -8.22
C PRO A 59 5.22 11.86 -8.91
N LEU A 60 5.67 12.37 -10.07
CA LEU A 60 4.90 13.37 -10.82
C LEU A 60 3.65 12.75 -11.45
N LYS A 61 3.77 11.53 -11.99
CA LYS A 61 2.60 10.80 -12.51
C LYS A 61 1.64 10.42 -11.40
N GLY A 62 2.17 9.96 -10.25
CA GLY A 62 1.36 9.66 -9.08
C GLY A 62 0.56 10.88 -8.61
N ALA A 63 1.20 12.04 -8.48
CA ALA A 63 0.54 13.28 -8.09
C ALA A 63 -0.55 13.71 -9.10
N ARG A 64 -0.31 13.57 -10.40
CA ARG A 64 -1.33 13.87 -11.43
C ARG A 64 -2.56 12.99 -11.29
N VAL A 65 -2.38 11.68 -11.08
CA VAL A 65 -3.50 10.75 -10.86
C VAL A 65 -4.28 11.12 -9.59
N VAL A 66 -3.60 11.53 -8.52
CA VAL A 66 -4.26 12.00 -7.30
C VAL A 66 -5.14 13.22 -7.58
N VAL A 67 -4.62 14.20 -8.33
CA VAL A 67 -5.41 15.38 -8.73
C VAL A 67 -6.62 14.96 -9.54
N ASP A 68 -6.43 14.18 -10.60
CA ASP A 68 -7.50 13.65 -11.45
C ASP A 68 -8.63 13.00 -10.63
N VAL A 69 -8.28 12.14 -9.67
CA VAL A 69 -9.25 11.48 -8.80
C VAL A 69 -9.99 12.48 -7.91
N MET A 70 -9.28 13.40 -7.26
CA MET A 70 -9.92 14.38 -6.35
C MET A 70 -10.78 15.40 -7.10
N THR A 71 -10.47 15.71 -8.36
CA THR A 71 -11.27 16.60 -9.21
C THR A 71 -12.27 15.86 -10.08
N LYS A 72 -12.34 14.52 -9.99
CA LYS A 72 -13.16 13.64 -10.83
C LYS A 72 -13.01 13.94 -12.33
N SER A 73 -11.78 14.20 -12.77
CA SER A 73 -11.44 14.58 -14.13
C SER A 73 -10.31 13.72 -14.70
N GLY A 74 -9.96 13.93 -15.97
CA GLY A 74 -8.83 13.24 -16.60
C GLY A 74 -8.99 11.73 -16.54
N SER A 75 -8.00 11.03 -15.97
CA SER A 75 -8.03 9.56 -15.83
C SER A 75 -9.14 9.02 -14.90
N ALA A 76 -9.77 9.88 -14.11
CA ALA A 76 -10.84 9.54 -13.17
C ALA A 76 -12.21 10.13 -13.56
N GLU A 77 -12.35 10.66 -14.77
CA GLU A 77 -13.64 11.19 -15.25
C GLU A 77 -14.76 10.14 -15.14
N GLY A 78 -15.93 10.58 -14.66
CA GLY A 78 -17.10 9.73 -14.46
C GLY A 78 -17.02 8.75 -13.27
N ARG A 79 -16.00 8.85 -12.43
CA ARG A 79 -15.83 8.01 -11.23
C ARG A 79 -16.05 8.79 -9.94
N ASP A 80 -16.56 8.11 -8.93
CA ASP A 80 -16.56 8.65 -7.56
C ASP A 80 -15.19 8.52 -6.91
N ILE A 81 -14.92 9.41 -5.95
CA ILE A 81 -13.69 9.37 -5.15
C ILE A 81 -13.72 8.10 -4.28
N PRO A 82 -12.77 7.17 -4.45
CA PRO A 82 -12.76 5.94 -3.68
C PRO A 82 -12.27 6.20 -2.26
N VAL A 83 -12.66 5.32 -1.33
CA VAL A 83 -12.14 5.36 0.05
C VAL A 83 -10.63 5.10 0.08
N ARG A 84 -10.12 4.26 -0.82
CA ARG A 84 -8.69 3.94 -0.99
C ARG A 84 -8.28 4.01 -2.45
N LEU A 85 -7.15 4.64 -2.73
CA LEU A 85 -6.56 4.69 -4.07
C LEU A 85 -5.18 4.03 -4.05
N ILE A 86 -5.10 2.85 -4.66
CA ILE A 86 -3.85 2.12 -4.85
C ILE A 86 -3.09 2.70 -6.04
N LEU A 87 -1.80 3.01 -5.87
CA LEU A 87 -0.95 3.53 -6.94
C LEU A 87 0.32 2.69 -7.08
N GLY A 88 0.61 2.22 -8.30
CA GLY A 88 1.78 1.38 -8.58
C GLY A 88 1.41 -0.10 -8.75
N THR A 89 2.06 -0.77 -9.70
CA THR A 89 1.78 -2.16 -10.06
C THR A 89 2.20 -3.14 -8.97
N ASP A 90 3.26 -2.83 -8.24
CA ASP A 90 3.75 -3.55 -7.07
C ASP A 90 2.70 -3.55 -5.95
N CYS A 91 2.20 -2.36 -5.58
CA CYS A 91 1.16 -2.23 -4.57
C CYS A 91 -0.14 -2.90 -5.01
N LEU A 92 -0.55 -2.71 -6.27
CA LEU A 92 -1.73 -3.35 -6.83
C LEU A 92 -1.64 -4.88 -6.77
N ALA A 93 -0.48 -5.45 -7.11
CA ALA A 93 -0.24 -6.89 -7.02
C ALA A 93 -0.29 -7.37 -5.57
N GLY A 94 0.38 -6.67 -4.65
CA GLY A 94 0.43 -7.01 -3.23
C GLY A 94 -0.95 -6.98 -2.56
N VAL A 95 -1.72 -5.91 -2.76
CA VAL A 95 -3.08 -5.79 -2.21
C VAL A 95 -3.99 -6.88 -2.79
N ARG A 96 -3.94 -7.11 -4.10
CA ARG A 96 -4.74 -8.18 -4.72
C ARG A 96 -4.41 -9.55 -4.15
N GLN A 97 -3.12 -9.86 -3.99
CA GLN A 97 -2.72 -11.14 -3.42
C GLN A 97 -3.19 -11.27 -1.97
N LYS A 98 -2.99 -10.24 -1.14
CA LYS A 98 -3.45 -10.28 0.25
C LYS A 98 -4.97 -10.47 0.38
N CYS A 99 -5.76 -9.82 -0.49
CA CYS A 99 -7.21 -10.03 -0.50
C CYS A 99 -7.56 -11.48 -0.85
N LYS A 100 -6.91 -12.06 -1.86
CA LYS A 100 -7.12 -13.46 -2.25
C LYS A 100 -6.76 -14.43 -1.12
N ASP A 101 -5.59 -14.25 -0.50
CA ASP A 101 -5.14 -15.11 0.59
C ASP A 101 -6.07 -15.02 1.80
N THR A 102 -6.59 -13.81 2.07
CA THR A 102 -7.53 -13.59 3.18
C THR A 102 -8.85 -14.29 2.91
N LEU A 103 -9.42 -14.16 1.71
CA LEU A 103 -10.64 -14.86 1.33
C LEU A 103 -10.46 -16.37 1.39
N ALA A 104 -9.36 -16.90 0.85
CA ALA A 104 -9.07 -18.33 0.89
C ALA A 104 -8.99 -18.86 2.34
N LEU A 105 -8.36 -18.10 3.25
CA LEU A 105 -8.29 -18.48 4.66
C LEU A 105 -9.68 -18.45 5.33
N LEU A 106 -10.53 -17.48 4.99
CA LEU A 106 -11.91 -17.42 5.51
C LEU A 106 -12.72 -18.62 5.03
N ASP A 107 -12.61 -18.98 3.76
CA ASP A 107 -13.30 -20.12 3.17
C ASP A 107 -12.83 -21.44 3.81
N GLU A 108 -11.51 -21.59 4.03
CA GLU A 108 -10.92 -22.77 4.70
C GLU A 108 -11.46 -22.94 6.13
N TRP A 109 -11.62 -21.83 6.88
CA TRP A 109 -12.03 -21.84 8.28
C TRP A 109 -13.52 -21.53 8.49
N GLU A 110 -14.33 -21.55 7.43
CA GLU A 110 -15.74 -21.13 7.49
C GLU A 110 -16.53 -21.94 8.53
N SER A 111 -16.41 -23.26 8.50
CA SER A 111 -17.15 -24.15 9.42
C SER A 111 -16.85 -23.87 10.89
N VAL A 112 -15.59 -23.60 11.24
CA VAL A 112 -15.18 -23.25 12.61
C VAL A 112 -15.66 -21.85 12.95
N SER A 113 -15.44 -20.88 12.05
CA SER A 113 -15.77 -19.47 12.29
C SER A 113 -17.27 -19.25 12.48
N ALA A 114 -18.09 -19.96 11.70
CA ALA A 114 -19.55 -19.90 11.79
C ALA A 114 -20.16 -20.77 12.91
N SER A 115 -19.37 -21.61 13.58
CA SER A 115 -19.87 -22.57 14.60
C SER A 115 -20.29 -21.96 15.94
N THR A 116 -20.13 -20.65 16.12
CA THR A 116 -20.37 -19.97 17.40
C THR A 116 -21.72 -19.24 17.47
N ASN A 117 -22.57 -19.43 16.47
CA ASN A 117 -23.93 -18.90 16.49
C ASN A 117 -24.84 -19.74 17.43
N PHE A 118 -25.90 -19.10 17.96
CA PHE A 118 -26.91 -19.75 18.81
C PHE A 118 -27.76 -20.79 18.06
#